data_AF-A0A534PZA8-F1
#
_entry.id   AF-A0A534PZA8-F1
#
_cell.length_a   1.000
_cell.length_b   1.000
_cell.length_c   1.000
_cell.angle_alpha   90.00
_cell.angle_beta   90.00
_cell.angle_gamma   90.00
#
_symmetry.space_group_name_H-M   'P 1'
#
loop_
_entity.id
_entity.type
_entity.pdbx_description
1 polymer ?
#
loop_
_entity_poly.entity_id
_entity_poly.type
_entity_poly.pdbx_seq_one_letter_code
_entity_poly.pdbx_strand_id
1 'polypeptide(L)'
;MQYTDQQKAEFRSSYAERRRRQIIASVPVIGFMIAVMFTEDRAAGTILGLPSQIMGPAFLVAVLAILAFSFRNWRCPACDKYLGRAFNPKYCGRCGVELRA
;
A
#
# COMPACT_ATOMS: atom_id res chain seq x y z
N MET A 1 18.97 9.18 19.72
CA MET A 1 19.87 8.42 18.83
C MET A 1 20.39 9.39 17.78
N GLN A 2 21.71 9.62 17.73
CA GLN A 2 22.30 10.39 16.64
C GLN A 2 22.63 9.43 15.51
N TYR A 3 22.04 9.64 14.33
CA TYR A 3 22.36 8.90 13.11
C TYR A 3 23.36 9.69 12.28
N THR A 4 24.26 9.01 11.60
CA THR A 4 25.16 9.64 10.64
C THR A 4 24.37 10.16 9.44
N ASP A 5 24.93 11.12 8.70
CA ASP A 5 24.24 11.66 7.52
C ASP A 5 24.09 10.61 6.40
N GLN A 6 25.03 9.66 6.32
CA GLN A 6 24.91 8.49 5.46
C GLN A 6 23.69 7.63 5.83
N GLN A 7 23.50 7.32 7.11
CA GLN A 7 22.33 6.54 7.58
C GLN A 7 21.02 7.26 7.29
N LYS A 8 20.97 8.58 7.47
CA LYS A 8 19.76 9.37 7.16
C LYS A 8 19.42 9.30 5.67
N ALA A 9 20.43 9.36 4.79
CA ALA A 9 20.23 9.23 3.35
C ALA A 9 19.68 7.84 2.97
N GLU A 10 20.22 6.77 3.57
CA GLU A 10 19.72 5.40 3.37
C GLU A 10 18.29 5.20 3.88
N PHE A 11 17.92 5.82 4.99
CA PHE A 11 16.54 5.78 5.49
C PHE A 11 15.58 6.47 4.52
N ARG A 12 15.97 7.60 3.93
CA ARG A 12 15.14 8.31 2.95
C ARG A 12 14.97 7.50 1.66
N SER A 13 16.04 6.89 1.14
CA SER A 13 15.95 6.05 -0.07
C SER A 13 15.08 4.81 0.18
N SER A 14 15.27 4.14 1.31
CA SER A 14 14.45 2.99 1.73
C SER A 14 12.98 3.35 1.89
N TYR A 15 12.70 4.51 2.49
CA TYR A 15 11.32 4.99 2.63
C TYR A 15 10.69 5.30 1.27
N ALA A 16 11.41 5.97 0.37
CA ALA A 16 10.95 6.26 -0.98
C ALA A 16 10.62 4.98 -1.77
N GLU A 17 11.46 3.95 -1.62
CA GLU A 17 11.23 2.65 -2.27
C GLU A 17 10.00 1.93 -1.70
N ARG A 18 9.87 1.86 -0.37
CA ARG A 18 8.68 1.29 0.29
C ARG A 18 7.41 2.01 -0.16
N ARG A 19 7.44 3.34 -0.25
CA ARG A 19 6.32 4.15 -0.76
C ARG A 19 6.01 3.85 -2.22
N ARG A 20 7.02 3.73 -3.09
CA ARG A 20 6.83 3.37 -4.50
C ARG A 20 6.15 2.01 -4.64
N ARG A 21 6.62 1.00 -3.89
CA ARG A 21 6.03 -0.34 -3.87
C ARG A 21 4.58 -0.32 -3.37
N GLN A 22 4.27 0.50 -2.37
CA GLN A 22 2.91 0.68 -1.86
C GLN A 22 1.96 1.25 -2.93
N ILE A 23 2.40 2.27 -3.67
CA ILE A 23 1.63 2.88 -4.76
C ILE A 23 1.39 1.84 -5.86
N ILE A 24 2.44 1.18 -6.34
CA ILE A 24 2.33 0.15 -7.38
C ILE A 24 1.38 -0.98 -6.95
N ALA A 25 1.47 -1.46 -5.71
CA ALA A 25 0.60 -2.50 -5.19
C ALA A 25 -0.88 -2.06 -5.10
N SER A 26 -1.15 -0.76 -4.93
CA SER A 26 -2.53 -0.24 -4.84
C SER A 26 -3.21 -0.06 -6.21
N VAL A 27 -2.44 0.14 -7.28
CA VAL A 27 -2.97 0.40 -8.64
C VAL A 27 -3.91 -0.70 -9.13
N PRO A 28 -3.59 -2.01 -9.03
CA PRO A 28 -4.47 -3.08 -9.48
C PRO A 28 -5.82 -3.10 -8.76
N VAL A 29 -5.85 -2.83 -7.46
CA VAL A 29 -7.10 -2.82 -6.67
C VAL A 29 -7.97 -1.65 -7.07
N ILE A 30 -7.39 -0.45 -7.20
CA ILE A 30 -8.12 0.73 -7.64
C ILE A 30 -8.65 0.51 -9.06
N GLY A 31 -7.83 -0.01 -9.96
CA GLY A 31 -8.22 -0.35 -11.33
C GLY A 31 -9.36 -1.37 -11.37
N PHE A 32 -9.30 -2.42 -10.55
CA PHE A 32 -10.38 -3.40 -10.43
C PHE A 32 -11.66 -2.77 -9.89
N MET A 33 -11.60 -1.95 -8.84
CA MET A 33 -12.79 -1.26 -8.30
C MET A 33 -13.45 -0.37 -9.34
N ILE A 34 -12.65 0.40 -10.09
CA ILE A 34 -13.13 1.21 -11.21
C ILE A 34 -13.79 0.31 -12.26
N ALA A 35 -13.13 -0.78 -12.66
CA ALA A 35 -13.66 -1.71 -13.65
C ALA A 35 -15.01 -2.31 -13.23
N VAL A 36 -15.18 -2.69 -11.96
CA VAL A 36 -16.47 -3.15 -11.43
C VAL A 36 -17.55 -2.06 -11.54
N MET A 37 -17.25 -0.81 -11.18
CA MET A 37 -18.22 0.29 -11.28
C MET A 37 -18.76 0.51 -12.71
N PHE A 38 -17.95 0.24 -13.73
CA PHE A 38 -18.34 0.43 -15.13
C PHE A 38 -18.89 -0.82 -15.82
N THR A 39 -18.71 -2.02 -15.24
CA THR A 39 -19.03 -3.29 -15.91
C THR A 39 -19.91 -4.24 -15.10
N GLU A 40 -20.32 -3.84 -13.90
CA GLU A 40 -21.23 -4.64 -13.07
C GLU A 40 -22.62 -4.67 -13.73
N ASP A 41 -22.93 -5.78 -14.38
CA ASP A 41 -24.24 -6.02 -14.98
C ASP A 41 -25.07 -6.85 -13.99
N ARG A 42 -25.79 -6.14 -13.10
CA ARG A 42 -26.51 -6.75 -11.97
C ARG A 42 -27.57 -7.76 -12.39
N ALA A 43 -28.11 -7.63 -13.60
CA ALA A 43 -29.06 -8.57 -14.16
C ALA A 43 -28.39 -9.90 -14.58
N ALA A 44 -27.14 -9.86 -15.05
CA ALA A 44 -26.39 -11.03 -15.50
C ALA A 44 -25.54 -11.67 -14.40
N GLY A 45 -25.32 -10.98 -13.27
CA GLY A 45 -24.50 -11.49 -12.17
C GLY A 45 -23.02 -11.65 -12.53
N THR A 46 -22.54 -10.86 -13.49
CA THR A 46 -21.17 -10.90 -13.99
C THR A 46 -20.41 -9.60 -13.70
N ILE A 47 -19.09 -9.71 -13.58
CA ILE A 47 -18.14 -8.61 -13.45
C ILE A 47 -17.08 -8.82 -14.53
N LEU A 48 -16.91 -7.85 -15.43
CA LEU A 48 -16.01 -7.99 -16.60
C LEU A 48 -16.28 -9.25 -17.45
N GLY A 49 -17.55 -9.67 -17.54
CA GLY A 49 -17.94 -10.88 -18.27
C GLY A 49 -17.65 -12.20 -17.53
N LEU A 50 -17.13 -12.16 -16.30
CA LEU A 50 -16.90 -13.33 -15.45
C LEU A 50 -17.96 -13.46 -14.34
N PRO A 51 -18.27 -14.69 -13.88
CA PRO A 51 -19.22 -14.88 -12.78
C PRO A 51 -18.79 -14.15 -11.49
N SER A 52 -19.71 -13.38 -10.91
CA SER A 52 -19.50 -12.67 -9.64
C SER A 52 -19.13 -13.61 -8.47
N GLN A 53 -19.59 -14.86 -8.50
CA GLN A 53 -19.26 -15.89 -7.52
C GLN A 53 -17.76 -16.22 -7.45
N ILE A 54 -17.02 -15.98 -8.53
CA ILE A 54 -15.56 -16.18 -8.58
C ILE A 54 -14.85 -14.83 -8.34
N MET A 55 -15.33 -13.77 -8.99
CA MET A 55 -14.70 -12.46 -8.94
C MET A 55 -14.74 -11.83 -7.54
N GLY A 56 -15.85 -12.00 -6.80
CA GLY A 56 -15.98 -11.49 -5.43
C GLY A 56 -14.93 -12.07 -4.48
N PRO A 57 -14.85 -13.40 -4.30
CA PRO A 57 -13.83 -14.03 -3.47
C PRO A 57 -12.39 -13.72 -3.93
N ALA A 58 -12.13 -13.74 -5.24
CA ALA A 58 -10.81 -13.40 -5.78
C ALA A 58 -10.38 -11.98 -5.41
N PHE A 59 -11.30 -11.01 -5.53
CA PHE A 59 -11.06 -9.64 -5.12
C PHE A 59 -10.81 -9.52 -3.62
N LEU A 60 -11.61 -10.21 -2.79
CA LEU A 60 -11.41 -10.23 -1.33
C LEU A 60 -10.01 -10.74 -0.96
N VAL A 61 -9.56 -11.84 -1.58
CA VAL A 61 -8.21 -12.38 -1.37
C VAL A 61 -7.14 -11.37 -1.78
N ALA A 62 -7.31 -10.70 -2.92
CA ALA A 62 -6.38 -9.66 -3.38
C ALA A 62 -6.29 -8.47 -2.39
N VAL A 63 -7.44 -8.01 -1.87
CA VAL A 63 -7.51 -6.95 -0.86
C VAL A 63 -6.78 -7.38 0.41
N LEU A 64 -7.04 -8.58 0.92
CA LEU A 64 -6.36 -9.11 2.11
C LEU A 64 -4.84 -9.21 1.91
N ALA A 65 -4.39 -9.69 0.75
CA ALA A 65 -2.97 -9.78 0.41
C ALA A 65 -2.30 -8.39 0.41
N ILE A 66 -2.97 -7.39 -0.16
CA ILE A 66 -2.44 -6.01 -0.22
C ILE A 66 -2.45 -5.35 1.16
N LEU A 67 -3.46 -5.63 2.00
CA LEU A 67 -3.46 -5.16 3.39
C LEU A 67 -2.31 -5.76 4.18
N ALA A 68 -2.06 -7.08 4.05
CA ALA A 68 -0.94 -7.75 4.70
C ALA A 68 0.41 -7.19 4.21
N PHE A 69 0.57 -7.03 2.89
CA PHE A 69 1.74 -6.38 2.28
C PHE A 69 1.92 -4.96 2.81
N SER A 70 0.87 -4.15 2.84
CA SER A 70 0.86 -2.79 3.34
C SER A 70 1.32 -2.73 4.79
N PHE A 71 0.79 -3.60 5.65
CA PHE A 71 1.15 -3.62 7.07
C PHE A 71 2.63 -4.00 7.29
N ARG A 72 3.17 -4.91 6.47
CA ARG A 72 4.57 -5.33 6.52
C ARG A 72 5.51 -4.25 5.96
N ASN A 73 5.13 -3.62 4.85
CA ASN A 73 5.94 -2.65 4.10
C ASN A 73 5.89 -1.24 4.71
N TRP A 74 4.76 -0.84 5.29
CA TRP A 74 4.52 0.50 5.83
C TRP A 74 5.09 0.71 7.24
N ARG A 75 6.40 0.52 7.35
CA ARG A 75 7.18 0.65 8.58
C ARG A 75 8.34 1.63 8.39
N CYS A 76 8.72 2.28 9.48
CA CYS A 76 9.90 3.14 9.54
C CYS A 76 11.16 2.32 9.25
N PRO A 77 12.04 2.73 8.32
CA PRO A 77 13.28 1.99 8.04
C PRO A 77 14.31 2.04 9.18
N ALA A 78 14.20 3.01 10.11
CA ALA A 78 15.14 3.15 11.23
C ALA A 78 14.72 2.40 12.49
N CYS A 79 13.43 2.43 12.86
CA CYS A 79 12.94 1.85 14.12
C CYS A 79 11.87 0.76 13.96
N ASP A 80 11.57 0.39 12.72
CA ASP A 80 10.56 -0.60 12.31
C ASP A 80 9.14 -0.36 12.84
N LYS A 81 8.86 0.83 13.38
CA LYS A 81 7.52 1.22 13.84
C LYS A 81 6.59 1.40 12.64
N TYR A 82 5.39 0.84 12.74
CA TYR A 82 4.31 1.11 11.80
C TYR A 82 4.02 2.62 11.71
N LEU A 83 4.00 3.17 10.49
CA LEU A 83 3.90 4.62 10.26
C LEU A 83 2.47 5.17 10.38
N GLY A 84 1.49 4.31 10.70
CA GLY A 84 0.11 4.71 10.91
C GLY A 84 -0.63 5.02 9.61
N ARG A 85 -1.73 5.77 9.72
CA ARG A 85 -2.62 6.13 8.60
C ARG A 85 -2.08 7.25 7.72
N ALA A 86 -0.99 7.91 8.11
CA ALA A 86 -0.40 8.96 7.30
C ALA A 86 0.14 8.34 6.01
N PHE A 87 -0.33 8.82 4.86
CA PHE A 87 0.08 8.32 3.55
C PHE A 87 1.50 8.76 3.15
N ASN A 88 1.98 9.89 3.67
CA ASN A 88 3.31 10.39 3.37
C ASN A 88 3.93 11.22 4.52
N PRO A 89 4.13 10.63 5.71
CA PRO A 89 4.69 11.33 6.86
C PRO A 89 6.09 11.89 6.56
N LYS A 90 6.34 13.14 6.99
CA LYS A 90 7.68 13.74 6.88
C LYS A 90 8.64 13.16 7.92
N TYR A 91 8.15 12.92 9.13
CA TYR A 91 8.93 12.37 10.26
C TYR A 91 8.29 11.11 10.81
N CYS A 92 9.09 10.21 11.37
CA CYS A 92 8.57 9.07 12.13
C CYS A 92 8.07 9.53 13.51
N GLY A 93 6.82 9.21 13.86
CA GLY A 93 6.24 9.56 15.16
C GLY A 93 6.85 8.83 16.38
N ARG A 94 7.75 7.86 16.19
CA ARG A 94 8.47 7.18 17.27
C ARG A 94 9.92 7.63 17.40
N CYS A 95 10.71 7.52 16.33
CA CYS A 95 12.14 7.82 16.39
C CYS A 95 12.51 9.22 15.88
N GLY A 96 11.56 9.99 15.34
CA GLY A 96 11.80 11.34 14.85
C GLY A 96 12.61 11.44 13.57
N VAL A 97 13.04 10.31 12.97
CA VAL A 97 13.82 10.35 11.73
C VAL A 97 13.03 11.00 10.61
N GLU A 98 13.69 11.86 9.84
CA GLU A 98 13.12 12.45 8.63
C GLU A 98 13.09 11.40 7.51
N LEU A 99 11.89 11.08 7.04
CA LEU A 99 11.63 10.05 6.03
C LEU A 99 11.72 10.61 4.61
N ARG A 100 11.46 11.91 4.45
CA ARG A 100 11.52 12.63 3.17
C ARG A 100 11.92 14.09 3.39
N ALA A 101 12.55 14.67 2.38
CA ALA A 101 12.76 16.11 2.31
C ALA A 101 11.40 16.86 2.25
#